data_AF-E0NYN7-F1
#
_entry.id   AF-E0NYN7-F1
#
_cell.length_a   1.000
_cell.length_b   1.000
_cell.length_c   1.000
_cell.angle_alpha   90.00
_cell.angle_beta   90.00
_cell.angle_gamma   90.00
#
_symmetry.space_group_name_H-M   'P 1'
#
loop_
_entity.id
_entity.type
_entity.pdbx_description
1 polymer ?
#
loop_
_entity_poly.entity_id
_entity_poly.type
_entity_poly.pdbx_seq_one_letter_code
_entity_poly.pdbx_strand_id
1 'polypeptide(L)'
;MKKFLSSTVHFVLSVIVAAAAAGFWYTTENVSIEAASEIFLGVFLAASPIPWLVSRLLIALRIKRHLRADGIACSRMSALTELMHVDTIAFNRNGTLTEGDIFISALVPEGMTQSSLLALAASAERDALHPYAQALYHTAVERGLHLTRHSAAREEESFGVEALIVRTPVRVGKKEWLQEENIEISAALLTRADQLATSGQSPLFVSSSKYARGIIAVRDDLRMEAKRALNALRQRGLSLVLLTGETKRLANATGKELHIADVRSDLTEMDKAREIRLLQSRGAIVAMVGDPIADQAALRTADIGIGCPSTLVKPPAEAAAEETETDPLRAELLKGPDGTAAAAEVVEPLIPPEDAAYFEAQTRRNQGKIENYVPDIALDSVGLPRLVTLLDAGEAARVRARQNTWLTALFIALCTPTAAGVLPLFDGPLPYPWVAGALAAVVGVQAVNALRK
;
A
#
# COMPACT_ATOMS: atom_id res chain seq x y z
N MET A 1 -3.81 -29.04 -7.18
CA MET A 1 -3.50 -29.72 -8.47
C MET A 1 -3.09 -28.77 -9.62
N LYS A 2 -2.55 -27.56 -9.35
CA LYS A 2 -2.22 -26.56 -10.42
C LYS A 2 -0.74 -26.47 -10.83
N LYS A 3 0.17 -27.29 -10.28
CA LYS A 3 1.63 -27.23 -10.58
C LYS A 3 2.10 -28.10 -11.75
N PHE A 4 1.21 -28.84 -12.42
CA PHE A 4 1.59 -29.84 -13.45
C PHE A 4 1.84 -29.28 -14.87
N LEU A 5 1.67 -27.97 -15.11
CA LEU A 5 2.03 -27.32 -16.38
C LEU A 5 3.21 -26.35 -16.20
N SER A 6 4.30 -26.78 -15.56
CA SER A 6 5.52 -25.97 -15.61
C SER A 6 6.09 -25.98 -17.04
N SER A 7 6.78 -24.89 -17.41
CA SER A 7 7.51 -24.81 -18.68
C SER A 7 8.49 -25.97 -18.87
N THR A 8 9.02 -26.51 -17.76
CA THR A 8 9.94 -27.64 -17.75
C THR A 8 9.27 -28.96 -18.13
N VAL A 9 8.02 -29.21 -17.71
CA VAL A 9 7.27 -30.41 -18.12
C VAL A 9 6.98 -30.38 -19.62
N HIS A 10 6.58 -29.22 -20.16
CA HIS A 10 6.34 -29.07 -21.61
C HIS A 10 7.62 -29.28 -22.42
N PHE A 11 8.74 -28.77 -21.93
CA PHE A 11 10.04 -28.99 -22.56
C PHE A 11 10.44 -30.47 -22.56
N VAL A 12 10.30 -31.16 -21.43
CA VAL A 12 10.61 -32.60 -21.36
C VAL A 12 9.68 -33.40 -22.30
N LEU A 13 8.40 -33.06 -22.33
CA LEU A 13 7.43 -33.71 -23.22
C LEU A 13 7.77 -33.47 -24.70
N SER A 14 8.18 -32.26 -25.08
CA SER A 14 8.55 -31.95 -26.46
C SER A 14 9.77 -32.76 -26.92
N VAL A 15 10.75 -32.98 -26.04
CA VAL A 15 11.91 -33.84 -26.33
C VAL A 15 11.49 -35.30 -26.50
N ILE A 16 10.62 -35.82 -25.61
CA ILE A 16 10.14 -37.22 -25.69
C ILE A 16 9.37 -37.46 -26.99
N VAL A 17 8.46 -36.55 -27.36
CA VAL A 17 7.66 -36.67 -28.59
C VAL A 17 8.55 -36.60 -29.82
N ALA A 18 9.55 -35.70 -29.84
CA ALA A 18 10.52 -35.61 -30.93
C ALA A 18 11.36 -36.87 -31.08
N ALA A 19 11.87 -37.43 -29.97
CA ALA A 19 12.66 -38.66 -29.98
C ALA A 19 11.83 -39.86 -30.45
N ALA A 20 10.57 -39.97 -30.02
CA ALA A 20 9.67 -41.04 -30.44
C ALA A 20 9.36 -40.96 -31.94
N ALA A 21 9.09 -39.77 -32.47
CA ALA A 21 8.85 -39.57 -33.90
C ALA A 21 10.08 -39.94 -34.73
N ALA A 22 11.26 -39.43 -34.39
CA ALA A 22 12.51 -39.75 -35.10
C ALA A 22 12.85 -41.26 -35.04
N GLY A 23 12.65 -41.89 -33.88
CA GLY A 23 12.86 -43.33 -33.71
C GLY A 23 11.88 -44.18 -34.53
N PHE A 24 10.62 -43.75 -34.65
CA PHE A 24 9.63 -44.42 -35.49
C PHE A 24 10.09 -44.45 -36.95
N TRP A 25 10.36 -43.29 -37.56
CA TRP A 25 10.80 -43.22 -38.96
C TRP A 25 12.14 -43.92 -39.23
N TYR A 26 13.08 -43.89 -38.28
CA TYR A 26 14.33 -44.64 -38.38
C TYR A 26 14.12 -46.15 -38.43
N THR A 27 13.20 -46.68 -37.62
CA THR A 27 12.97 -48.13 -37.50
C THR A 27 12.03 -48.70 -38.56
N THR A 28 10.99 -47.96 -38.98
CA THR A 28 9.99 -48.46 -39.95
C THR A 28 10.39 -48.25 -41.40
N GLU A 29 11.07 -47.14 -41.71
CA GLU A 29 11.41 -46.76 -43.09
C GLU A 29 12.92 -46.76 -43.38
N ASN A 30 13.76 -47.16 -42.41
CA ASN A 30 15.22 -47.24 -42.58
C ASN A 30 15.85 -45.92 -43.07
N VAL A 31 15.29 -44.80 -42.62
CA VAL A 31 15.74 -43.46 -42.96
C VAL A 31 17.17 -43.21 -42.43
N SER A 32 17.97 -42.43 -43.14
CA SER A 32 19.33 -42.07 -42.69
C SER A 32 19.31 -41.33 -41.34
N ILE A 33 20.42 -41.42 -40.59
CA ILE A 33 20.57 -40.72 -39.30
C ILE A 33 20.39 -39.20 -39.48
N GLU A 34 20.84 -38.67 -40.62
CA GLU A 34 20.69 -37.26 -40.99
C GLU A 34 19.22 -36.86 -41.08
N ALA A 35 18.41 -37.59 -41.86
CA ALA A 35 16.98 -37.29 -41.99
C ALA A 35 16.19 -37.56 -40.69
N ALA A 36 16.57 -38.56 -39.89
CA ALA A 36 15.99 -38.75 -38.55
C ALA A 36 16.27 -37.56 -37.61
N SER A 37 17.47 -36.95 -37.72
CA SER A 37 17.83 -35.76 -36.94
C SER A 37 17.04 -34.51 -37.37
N GLU A 38 16.72 -34.38 -38.66
CA GLU A 38 15.87 -33.31 -39.17
C GLU A 38 14.43 -33.44 -38.67
N ILE A 39 13.88 -34.65 -38.65
CA ILE A 39 12.55 -34.94 -38.09
C ILE A 39 12.52 -34.63 -36.60
N PHE A 40 13.54 -35.03 -35.85
CA PHE A 40 13.67 -34.70 -34.43
C PHE A 40 13.62 -33.18 -34.22
N LEU A 41 14.43 -32.42 -34.97
CA LEU A 41 14.49 -30.97 -34.83
C LEU A 41 13.16 -30.30 -35.21
N GLY A 42 12.51 -30.75 -36.29
CA GLY A 42 11.19 -30.27 -36.70
C GLY A 42 10.12 -30.48 -35.64
N VAL A 43 10.00 -31.71 -35.11
CA VAL A 43 9.00 -32.03 -34.07
C VAL A 43 9.31 -31.31 -32.76
N PHE A 44 10.60 -31.21 -32.38
CA PHE A 44 11.02 -30.49 -31.18
C PHE A 44 10.65 -29.00 -31.25
N LEU A 45 10.90 -28.35 -32.39
CA LEU A 45 10.52 -26.94 -32.60
C LEU A 45 9.00 -26.74 -32.61
N ALA A 46 8.25 -27.66 -33.22
CA ALA A 46 6.78 -27.60 -33.28
C ALA A 46 6.13 -27.78 -31.90
N ALA A 47 6.67 -28.67 -31.07
CA ALA A 47 6.17 -28.95 -29.73
C ALA A 47 6.76 -28.03 -28.64
N SER A 48 7.61 -27.09 -29.02
CA SER A 48 8.39 -26.28 -28.07
C SER A 48 7.53 -25.25 -27.29
N PRO A 49 7.81 -25.02 -25.99
CA PRO A 49 7.14 -23.98 -25.21
C PRO A 49 7.60 -22.54 -25.54
N ILE A 50 8.46 -22.34 -26.55
CA ILE A 50 9.05 -21.03 -26.91
C ILE A 50 7.99 -19.93 -27.09
N PRO A 51 6.91 -20.11 -27.88
CA PRO A 51 5.94 -19.03 -28.08
C PRO A 51 5.30 -18.57 -26.78
N TRP A 52 4.97 -19.53 -25.91
CA TRP A 52 4.40 -19.25 -24.60
C TRP A 52 5.35 -18.47 -23.69
N LEU A 53 6.64 -18.84 -23.65
CA LEU A 53 7.67 -18.15 -22.87
C LEU A 53 7.86 -16.70 -23.34
N VAL A 54 8.03 -16.51 -24.66
CA VAL A 54 8.26 -15.18 -25.26
C VAL A 54 7.05 -14.27 -25.05
N SER A 55 5.84 -14.78 -25.28
CA SER A 55 4.60 -14.02 -25.04
C SER A 55 4.49 -13.53 -23.60
N ARG A 56 4.75 -14.40 -22.61
CA ARG A 56 4.67 -14.01 -21.19
C ARG A 56 5.65 -12.91 -20.83
N LEU A 57 6.89 -13.00 -21.33
CA LEU A 57 7.91 -11.99 -21.12
C LEU A 57 7.50 -10.63 -21.73
N LEU A 58 7.02 -10.62 -22.97
CA LEU A 58 6.62 -9.38 -23.66
C LEU A 58 5.43 -8.70 -23.00
N ILE A 59 4.42 -9.47 -22.59
CA ILE A 59 3.27 -8.96 -21.84
C ILE A 59 3.72 -8.34 -20.51
N ALA A 60 4.58 -9.04 -19.75
CA ALA A 60 5.09 -8.54 -18.48
C ALA A 60 5.90 -7.24 -18.63
N LEU A 61 6.77 -7.16 -19.65
CA LEU A 61 7.55 -5.96 -19.95
C LEU A 61 6.65 -4.78 -20.33
N ARG A 62 5.61 -5.03 -21.13
CA ARG A 62 4.64 -3.99 -21.51
C ARG A 62 3.89 -3.46 -20.31
N ILE A 63 3.29 -4.34 -19.50
CA ILE A 63 2.51 -3.91 -18.33
C ILE A 63 3.41 -3.10 -17.41
N LYS A 64 4.63 -3.58 -17.14
CA LYS A 64 5.60 -2.85 -16.31
C LYS A 64 5.89 -1.45 -16.85
N ARG A 65 6.05 -1.28 -18.17
CA ARG A 65 6.23 0.03 -18.80
C ARG A 65 4.98 0.91 -18.73
N HIS A 66 3.82 0.33 -18.99
CA HIS A 66 2.54 1.05 -18.96
C HIS A 66 2.21 1.54 -17.56
N LEU A 67 2.31 0.66 -16.55
CA LEU A 67 2.11 0.98 -15.14
C LEU A 67 3.08 2.08 -14.68
N ARG A 68 4.36 2.01 -15.07
CA ARG A 68 5.33 3.07 -14.76
C ARG A 68 4.96 4.42 -15.38
N ALA A 69 4.43 4.42 -16.60
CA ALA A 69 3.96 5.66 -17.22
C ALA A 69 2.75 6.26 -16.49
N ASP A 70 1.94 5.42 -15.85
CA ASP A 70 0.80 5.80 -15.02
C ASP A 70 1.17 5.98 -13.53
N GLY A 71 2.46 6.09 -13.19
CA GLY A 71 2.91 6.34 -11.82
C GLY A 71 2.84 5.14 -10.87
N ILE A 72 2.65 3.93 -11.39
CA ILE A 72 2.55 2.71 -10.58
C ILE A 72 3.89 1.94 -10.65
N ALA A 73 4.56 1.82 -9.51
CA ALA A 73 5.80 1.07 -9.39
C ALA A 73 5.51 -0.36 -8.90
N CYS A 74 5.89 -1.35 -9.71
CA CYS A 74 5.77 -2.75 -9.33
C CYS A 74 7.15 -3.33 -8.98
N SER A 75 7.33 -3.66 -7.71
CA SER A 75 8.55 -4.28 -7.17
C SER A 75 8.54 -5.78 -7.41
N ARG A 76 7.39 -6.43 -7.17
CA ARG A 76 7.20 -7.87 -7.33
C ARG A 76 6.34 -8.19 -8.56
N MET A 77 6.96 -8.68 -9.64
CA MET A 77 6.23 -9.02 -10.87
C MET A 77 5.19 -10.14 -10.69
N SER A 78 5.38 -11.07 -9.73
CA SER A 78 4.39 -12.11 -9.44
C SER A 78 3.11 -11.52 -8.83
N ALA A 79 3.19 -10.37 -8.15
CA ALA A 79 2.04 -9.68 -7.59
C ALA A 79 1.04 -9.29 -8.68
N LEU A 80 1.49 -8.90 -9.89
CA LEU A 80 0.59 -8.61 -11.00
C LEU A 80 -0.22 -9.83 -11.45
N THR A 81 0.36 -11.03 -11.38
CA THR A 81 -0.35 -12.27 -11.72
C THR A 81 -1.26 -12.74 -10.59
N GLU A 82 -0.85 -12.52 -9.34
CA GLU A 82 -1.65 -12.84 -8.15
C GLU A 82 -2.83 -11.87 -8.01
N LEU A 83 -2.67 -10.61 -8.41
CA LEU A 83 -3.72 -9.57 -8.41
C LEU A 83 -4.91 -9.99 -9.26
N MET A 84 -4.65 -10.79 -10.30
CA MET A 84 -5.71 -11.37 -11.13
C MET A 84 -6.57 -12.40 -10.39
N HIS A 85 -6.15 -12.89 -9.24
CA HIS A 85 -6.90 -13.88 -8.46
C HIS A 85 -7.45 -13.29 -7.17
N VAL A 86 -7.15 -12.02 -6.88
CA VAL A 86 -7.69 -11.30 -5.73
C VAL A 86 -9.20 -11.19 -5.87
N ASP A 87 -9.89 -11.58 -4.80
CA ASP A 87 -11.32 -11.42 -4.60
C ASP A 87 -11.64 -10.38 -3.52
N THR A 88 -10.71 -10.15 -2.58
CA THR A 88 -10.92 -9.27 -1.44
C THR A 88 -9.85 -8.19 -1.36
N ILE A 89 -10.26 -6.91 -1.26
CA ILE A 89 -9.37 -5.78 -1.02
C ILE A 89 -9.66 -5.16 0.35
N ALA A 90 -8.65 -5.18 1.21
CA ALA A 90 -8.66 -4.51 2.51
C ALA A 90 -8.08 -3.11 2.39
N PHE A 91 -8.71 -2.12 3.01
CA PHE A 91 -8.28 -0.72 3.02
C PHE A 91 -8.03 -0.26 4.44
N ASN A 92 -6.93 0.47 4.65
CA ASN A 92 -6.83 1.37 5.80
C ASN A 92 -7.67 2.63 5.57
N ARG A 93 -8.22 3.22 6.64
CA ARG A 93 -8.98 4.47 6.56
C ARG A 93 -8.06 5.68 6.44
N ASN A 94 -7.30 5.93 7.50
CA ASN A 94 -6.57 7.17 7.72
C ASN A 94 -5.42 7.27 6.71
N GLY A 95 -5.28 8.41 6.03
CA GLY A 95 -4.22 8.65 5.05
C GLY A 95 -4.41 7.96 3.70
N THR A 96 -5.28 6.95 3.60
CA THR A 96 -5.59 6.23 2.36
C THR A 96 -6.92 6.65 1.75
N LEU A 97 -8.02 6.54 2.52
CA LEU A 97 -9.37 6.91 2.08
C LEU A 97 -9.69 8.38 2.39
N THR A 98 -8.95 8.97 3.32
CA THR A 98 -9.14 10.34 3.80
C THR A 98 -8.16 11.32 3.16
N GLU A 99 -8.51 12.61 3.16
CA GLU A 99 -7.72 13.69 2.59
C GLU A 99 -6.42 13.90 3.37
N GLY A 100 -6.44 13.69 4.69
CA GLY A 100 -5.31 13.91 5.59
C GLY A 100 -5.28 15.31 6.21
N ASP A 101 -6.15 16.20 5.75
CA ASP A 101 -6.35 17.54 6.30
C ASP A 101 -7.28 17.47 7.51
N ILE A 102 -6.70 17.18 8.68
CA ILE A 102 -7.45 17.05 9.91
C ILE A 102 -7.79 18.41 10.51
N PHE A 103 -9.05 18.62 10.87
CA PHE A 103 -9.51 19.85 11.51
C PHE A 103 -10.43 19.57 12.71
N ILE A 104 -10.55 20.56 13.60
CA ILE A 104 -11.47 20.49 14.74
C ILE A 104 -12.89 20.81 14.26
N SER A 105 -13.77 19.81 14.35
CA SER A 105 -15.17 19.92 13.93
C SER A 105 -16.12 20.33 15.06
N ALA A 106 -15.81 20.00 16.32
CA ALA A 106 -16.61 20.42 17.48
C ALA A 106 -15.79 20.47 18.78
N LEU A 107 -16.19 21.38 19.68
CA LEU A 107 -15.69 21.48 21.05
C LEU A 107 -16.86 21.38 22.02
N VAL A 108 -16.86 20.33 22.85
CA VAL A 108 -17.92 20.04 23.83
C VAL A 108 -17.30 20.04 25.22
N PRO A 109 -17.24 21.19 25.91
CA PRO A 109 -16.67 21.27 27.24
C PRO A 109 -17.66 20.82 28.32
N GLU A 110 -17.13 20.33 29.44
CA GLU A 110 -17.86 19.99 30.66
C GLU A 110 -17.19 20.66 31.85
N GLY A 111 -17.88 21.64 32.46
CA GLY A 111 -17.34 22.38 33.61
C GLY A 111 -16.18 23.34 33.29
N MET A 112 -15.96 23.68 32.01
CA MET A 112 -14.98 24.69 31.56
C MET A 112 -15.41 25.38 30.26
N THR A 113 -14.61 26.35 29.78
CA THR A 113 -14.86 27.01 28.50
C THR A 113 -14.28 26.20 27.33
N GLN A 114 -14.79 26.41 26.11
CA GLN A 114 -14.23 25.79 24.90
C GLN A 114 -12.75 26.14 24.69
N SER A 115 -12.38 27.39 24.93
CA SER A 115 -10.99 27.87 24.83
C SER A 115 -10.09 27.19 25.86
N SER A 116 -10.56 27.04 27.10
CA SER A 116 -9.81 26.34 28.16
C SER A 116 -9.63 24.86 27.82
N LEU A 117 -10.66 24.19 27.29
CA LEU A 117 -10.60 22.80 26.86
C LEU A 117 -9.54 22.60 25.75
N LEU A 118 -9.59 23.44 24.73
CA LEU A 118 -8.64 23.37 23.61
C LEU A 118 -7.22 23.69 24.06
N ALA A 119 -7.04 24.73 24.90
CA ALA A 119 -5.73 25.08 25.43
C ALA A 119 -5.14 23.94 26.28
N LEU A 120 -5.97 23.27 27.09
CA LEU A 120 -5.55 22.14 27.92
C LEU A 120 -5.10 20.96 27.05
N ALA A 121 -5.88 20.61 26.03
CA ALA A 121 -5.54 19.51 25.12
C ALA A 121 -4.28 19.82 24.30
N ALA A 122 -4.19 20.99 23.69
CA ALA A 122 -3.03 21.42 22.92
C ALA A 122 -1.76 21.55 23.77
N SER A 123 -1.89 21.86 25.06
CA SER A 123 -0.77 21.87 26.00
C SER A 123 -0.25 20.46 26.31
N ALA A 124 -1.15 19.47 26.38
CA ALA A 124 -0.79 18.07 26.60
C ALA A 124 -0.15 17.44 25.35
N GLU A 125 -0.70 17.76 24.18
CA GLU A 125 -0.33 17.21 22.87
C GLU A 125 0.83 17.97 22.19
N ARG A 126 1.48 18.91 22.89
CA ARG A 126 2.47 19.83 22.31
C ARG A 126 3.64 19.12 21.62
N ASP A 127 4.12 18.03 22.22
CA ASP A 127 5.32 17.31 21.75
C ASP A 127 4.95 16.04 20.96
N ALA A 128 3.65 15.79 20.75
CA ALA A 128 3.17 14.61 20.05
C ALA A 128 3.24 14.81 18.53
N LEU A 129 3.71 13.78 17.83
CA LEU A 129 3.87 13.80 16.37
C LEU A 129 2.59 13.42 15.62
N HIS A 130 1.57 12.94 16.34
CA HIS A 130 0.34 12.47 15.74
C HIS A 130 -0.39 13.60 14.99
N PRO A 131 -0.96 13.36 13.79
CA PRO A 131 -1.67 14.38 13.03
C PRO A 131 -2.82 15.07 13.79
N TYR A 132 -3.49 14.35 14.70
CA TYR A 132 -4.53 14.93 15.57
C TYR A 132 -3.94 15.94 16.56
N ALA A 133 -2.78 15.62 17.15
CA ALA A 133 -2.07 16.51 18.05
C ALA A 133 -1.69 17.83 17.36
N GLN A 134 -1.15 17.71 16.14
CA GLN A 134 -0.80 18.87 15.31
C GLN A 134 -2.04 19.74 15.02
N ALA A 135 -3.17 19.15 14.63
CA ALA A 135 -4.40 19.90 14.39
C ALA A 135 -4.89 20.65 15.66
N LEU A 136 -4.82 20.01 16.83
CA LEU A 136 -5.15 20.65 18.11
C LEU A 136 -4.21 21.81 18.42
N TYR A 137 -2.90 21.59 18.29
CA TYR A 137 -1.87 22.57 18.57
C TYR A 137 -1.97 23.79 17.65
N HIS A 138 -2.03 23.57 16.33
CA HIS A 138 -2.16 24.64 15.34
C HIS A 138 -3.42 25.48 15.58
N THR A 139 -4.57 24.83 15.77
CA THR A 139 -5.83 25.55 16.03
C THR A 139 -5.77 26.38 17.32
N ALA A 140 -5.08 25.89 18.36
CA ALA A 140 -4.93 26.62 19.61
C ALA A 140 -4.01 27.85 19.46
N VAL A 141 -2.91 27.72 18.71
CA VAL A 141 -2.00 28.82 18.40
C VAL A 141 -2.68 29.88 17.53
N GLU A 142 -3.41 29.49 16.49
CA GLU A 142 -4.18 30.40 15.62
C GLU A 142 -5.22 31.21 16.39
N ARG A 143 -5.84 30.60 17.41
CA ARG A 143 -6.79 31.27 18.30
C ARG A 143 -6.12 32.14 19.38
N GLY A 144 -4.79 32.25 19.39
CA GLY A 144 -4.03 33.01 20.38
C GLY A 144 -4.21 32.49 21.81
N LEU A 145 -4.44 31.19 21.98
CA LEU A 145 -4.66 30.61 23.30
C LEU A 145 -3.33 30.48 24.07
N HIS A 146 -3.40 30.70 25.38
CA HIS A 146 -2.25 30.51 26.23
C HIS A 146 -2.00 29.01 26.48
N LEU A 147 -0.93 28.49 25.91
CA LEU A 147 -0.50 27.10 26.08
C LEU A 147 0.47 26.97 27.24
N THR A 148 0.22 26.00 28.12
CA THR A 148 1.07 25.74 29.28
C THR A 148 2.07 24.64 28.94
N ARG A 149 3.34 24.82 29.31
CA ARG A 149 4.33 23.76 29.14
C ARG A 149 4.07 22.63 30.13
N HIS A 150 4.02 21.40 29.64
CA HIS A 150 3.96 20.21 30.50
C HIS A 150 5.38 19.84 30.98
N SER A 151 5.47 19.24 32.18
CA SER A 151 6.75 18.82 32.78
C SER A 151 7.20 17.42 32.34
N ALA A 152 6.25 16.58 31.93
CA ALA A 152 6.47 15.27 31.35
C ALA A 152 5.27 14.92 30.47
N ALA A 153 5.51 14.17 29.40
CA ALA A 153 4.47 13.60 28.55
C ALA A 153 4.83 12.16 28.18
N ARG A 154 3.80 11.34 27.99
CA ARG A 154 3.89 9.96 27.53
C ARG A 154 2.79 9.72 26.50
N GLU A 155 3.17 9.23 25.34
CA GLU A 155 2.24 8.75 24.32
C GLU A 155 1.95 7.27 24.58
N GLU A 156 0.67 6.93 24.62
CA GLU A 156 0.17 5.57 24.73
C GLU A 156 -0.30 5.13 23.33
N GLU A 157 0.42 4.18 22.74
CA GLU A 157 0.28 3.78 21.35
C GLU A 157 -1.17 3.40 21.02
N SER A 158 -1.74 3.98 19.96
CA SER A 158 -3.13 3.77 19.53
C SER A 158 -4.23 4.29 20.48
N PHE A 159 -3.90 4.92 21.61
CA PHE A 159 -4.87 5.38 22.61
C PHE A 159 -4.89 6.89 22.84
N GLY A 160 -3.73 7.54 23.00
CA GLY A 160 -3.66 8.98 23.27
C GLY A 160 -2.37 9.43 23.98
N VAL A 161 -2.42 10.62 24.59
CA VAL A 161 -1.29 11.24 25.30
C VAL A 161 -1.66 11.57 26.74
N GLU A 162 -0.77 11.25 27.68
CA GLU A 162 -0.80 11.71 29.06
C GLU A 162 0.31 12.74 29.29
N ALA A 163 -0.05 13.90 29.83
CA ALA A 163 0.89 14.96 30.15
C ALA A 163 0.68 15.50 31.58
N LEU A 164 1.77 15.87 32.25
CA LEU A 164 1.73 16.54 33.55
C LEU A 164 1.77 18.06 33.37
N ILE A 165 0.64 18.71 33.54
CA ILE A 165 0.49 20.17 33.42
C ILE A 165 0.20 20.75 34.79
N VAL A 166 1.08 21.61 35.31
CA VAL A 166 0.95 22.21 36.66
C VAL A 166 0.69 21.14 37.73
N ARG A 167 1.47 20.04 37.70
CA ARG A 167 1.35 18.87 38.59
C ARG A 167 0.00 18.12 38.52
N THR A 168 -0.82 18.41 37.52
CA THR A 168 -2.09 17.71 37.27
C THR A 168 -1.93 16.81 36.05
N PRO A 169 -2.26 15.51 36.14
CA PRO A 169 -2.26 14.64 34.96
C PRO A 169 -3.43 15.02 34.07
N VAL A 170 -3.12 15.25 32.79
CA VAL A 170 -4.05 15.58 31.73
C VAL A 170 -3.92 14.50 30.68
N ARG A 171 -5.04 13.87 30.33
CA ARG A 171 -5.05 12.82 29.29
C ARG A 171 -5.92 13.28 28.13
N VAL A 172 -5.43 13.08 26.92
CA VAL A 172 -6.14 13.36 25.67
C VAL A 172 -6.16 12.07 24.87
N GLY A 173 -7.33 11.52 24.55
CA GLY A 173 -7.38 10.24 23.84
C GLY A 173 -8.75 9.58 23.78
N LYS A 174 -8.73 8.27 23.51
CA LYS A 174 -9.92 7.42 23.37
C LYS A 174 -10.61 7.16 24.72
N LYS A 175 -11.92 6.91 24.68
CA LYS A 175 -12.72 6.66 25.89
C LYS A 175 -12.31 5.38 26.62
N GLU A 176 -11.91 4.34 25.88
CA GLU A 176 -11.56 3.03 26.41
C GLU A 176 -10.35 3.15 27.36
N TRP A 177 -9.32 3.88 26.93
CA TRP A 177 -8.13 4.15 27.74
C TRP A 177 -8.44 4.99 28.98
N LEU A 178 -9.26 6.04 28.84
CA LEU A 178 -9.67 6.84 30.00
C LEU A 178 -10.45 5.99 31.03
N GLN A 179 -11.28 5.05 30.58
CA GLN A 179 -12.02 4.15 31.46
C GLN A 179 -11.09 3.14 32.16
N GLU A 180 -10.09 2.61 31.46
CA GLU A 180 -9.05 1.75 32.05
C GLU A 180 -8.24 2.48 33.14
N GLU A 181 -7.95 3.76 32.93
CA GLU A 181 -7.30 4.65 33.89
C GLU A 181 -8.23 5.15 35.02
N ASN A 182 -9.45 4.60 35.11
CA ASN A 182 -10.47 4.96 36.11
C ASN A 182 -10.83 6.46 36.12
N ILE A 183 -10.86 7.10 34.94
CA ILE A 183 -11.36 8.46 34.79
C ILE A 183 -12.88 8.43 34.69
N GLU A 184 -13.53 9.26 35.49
CA GLU A 184 -14.98 9.43 35.47
C GLU A 184 -15.40 10.23 34.23
N ILE A 185 -16.19 9.60 33.36
CA ILE A 185 -16.79 10.20 32.17
C ILE A 185 -18.30 10.30 32.39
N SER A 186 -18.86 11.51 32.26
CA SER A 186 -20.30 11.71 32.40
C SER A 186 -21.09 11.00 31.30
N ALA A 187 -22.31 10.54 31.64
CA ALA A 187 -23.21 9.92 30.67
C ALA A 187 -23.58 10.87 29.51
N ALA A 188 -23.61 12.18 29.78
CA ALA A 188 -23.84 13.21 28.77
C ALA A 188 -22.70 13.26 27.75
N LEU A 189 -21.43 13.25 28.19
CA LEU A 189 -20.29 13.20 27.29
C LEU A 189 -20.27 11.89 26.48
N LEU A 190 -20.52 10.73 27.11
CA LEU A 190 -20.58 9.45 26.38
C LEU A 190 -21.63 9.48 25.26
N THR A 191 -22.83 9.98 25.57
CA THR A 191 -23.91 10.12 24.57
C THR A 191 -23.49 11.06 23.44
N ARG A 192 -22.83 12.18 23.79
CA ARG A 192 -22.40 13.15 22.79
C ARG A 192 -21.27 12.62 21.91
N ALA A 193 -20.30 11.90 22.48
CA ALA A 193 -19.24 11.23 21.74
C ALA A 193 -19.81 10.24 20.72
N ASP A 194 -20.79 9.42 21.12
CA ASP A 194 -21.43 8.44 20.24
C ASP A 194 -22.18 9.12 19.07
N GLN A 195 -22.82 10.27 19.31
CA GLN A 195 -23.45 11.08 18.26
C GLN A 195 -22.41 11.63 17.27
N LEU A 196 -21.30 12.18 17.79
CA LEU A 196 -20.22 12.73 16.97
C LEU A 196 -19.55 11.63 16.12
N ALA A 197 -19.27 10.48 16.72
CA ALA A 197 -18.75 9.29 16.03
C ALA A 197 -19.70 8.79 14.93
N THR A 198 -21.02 8.77 15.20
CA THR A 198 -22.02 8.40 14.20
C THR A 198 -22.07 9.40 13.03
N SER A 199 -21.70 10.65 13.26
CA SER A 199 -21.61 11.69 12.22
C SER A 199 -20.27 11.72 11.46
N GLY A 200 -19.39 10.73 11.67
CA GLY A 200 -18.10 10.64 10.97
C GLY A 200 -16.96 11.44 11.64
N GLN A 201 -17.16 11.95 12.85
CA GLN A 201 -16.15 12.71 13.59
C GLN A 201 -15.45 11.79 14.62
N SER A 202 -14.15 11.98 14.86
CA SER A 202 -13.42 11.24 15.89
C SER A 202 -13.41 12.03 17.21
N PRO A 203 -14.14 11.58 18.25
CA PRO A 203 -14.18 12.26 19.53
C PRO A 203 -12.95 11.91 20.39
N LEU A 204 -12.14 12.92 20.71
CA LEU A 204 -11.05 12.84 21.67
C LEU A 204 -11.53 13.35 23.03
N PHE A 205 -11.45 12.53 24.05
CA PHE A 205 -11.77 12.92 25.42
C PHE A 205 -10.57 13.63 26.03
N VAL A 206 -10.84 14.72 26.73
CA VAL A 206 -9.83 15.47 27.49
C VAL A 206 -10.17 15.33 28.95
N SER A 207 -9.22 14.85 29.76
CA SER A 207 -9.37 14.73 31.20
C SER A 207 -8.44 15.68 31.95
N SER A 208 -8.81 16.01 33.17
CA SER A 208 -7.95 16.68 34.12
C SER A 208 -8.11 15.99 35.47
N SER A 209 -7.03 15.37 35.95
CA SER A 209 -7.05 14.46 37.09
C SER A 209 -7.99 13.28 36.84
N LYS A 210 -8.96 13.04 37.74
CA LYS A 210 -9.88 11.89 37.67
C LYS A 210 -11.16 12.13 36.88
N TYR A 211 -11.35 13.30 36.28
CA TYR A 211 -12.61 13.67 35.61
C TYR A 211 -12.37 14.05 34.16
N ALA A 212 -13.22 13.55 33.27
CA ALA A 212 -13.34 14.08 31.92
C ALA A 212 -13.86 15.53 31.97
N ARG A 213 -13.23 16.39 31.17
CA ARG A 213 -13.50 17.83 31.09
C ARG A 213 -14.14 18.25 29.78
N GLY A 214 -14.28 17.31 28.85
CA GLY A 214 -14.95 17.55 27.59
C GLY A 214 -14.46 16.63 26.48
N ILE A 215 -15.00 16.88 25.30
CA ILE A 215 -14.66 16.19 24.05
C ILE A 215 -14.22 17.23 23.02
N ILE A 216 -13.14 16.93 22.33
CA ILE A 216 -12.73 17.63 21.11
C ILE A 216 -12.96 16.67 19.94
N ALA A 217 -13.84 17.02 19.02
CA ALA A 217 -14.12 16.21 17.86
C ALA A 217 -13.25 16.66 16.69
N VAL A 218 -12.37 15.78 16.23
CA VAL A 218 -11.58 16.00 15.01
C VAL A 218 -12.23 15.30 13.84
N ARG A 219 -12.03 15.83 12.64
CA ARG A 219 -12.57 15.25 11.41
C ARG A 219 -11.50 15.28 10.33
N ASP A 220 -11.50 14.23 9.54
CA ASP A 220 -10.69 14.06 8.34
C ASP A 220 -11.65 13.61 7.24
N ASP A 221 -11.81 14.45 6.22
CA ASP A 221 -12.79 14.23 5.16
C ASP A 221 -12.35 13.13 4.20
N LEU A 222 -13.34 12.45 3.59
CA LEU A 222 -13.09 11.36 2.66
C LEU A 222 -12.86 11.91 1.27
N ARG A 223 -11.84 11.39 0.57
CA ARG A 223 -11.56 11.80 -0.81
C ARG A 223 -12.73 11.45 -1.72
N MET A 224 -13.12 12.39 -2.56
CA MET A 224 -14.15 12.16 -3.57
C MET A 224 -13.69 11.10 -4.59
N GLU A 225 -12.40 11.08 -4.90
CA GLU A 225 -11.76 10.08 -5.76
C GLU A 225 -11.81 8.68 -5.13
N ALA A 226 -11.66 8.56 -3.81
CA ALA A 226 -11.76 7.29 -3.10
C ALA A 226 -13.15 6.67 -3.28
N LYS A 227 -14.21 7.47 -3.12
CA LYS A 227 -15.60 7.02 -3.33
C LYS A 227 -15.80 6.48 -4.75
N ARG A 228 -15.29 7.18 -5.78
CA ARG A 228 -15.38 6.75 -7.18
C ARG A 228 -14.59 5.46 -7.42
N ALA A 229 -13.36 5.37 -6.91
CA ALA A 229 -12.51 4.20 -7.05
C ALA A 229 -13.15 2.96 -6.41
N LEU A 230 -13.63 3.06 -5.16
CA LEU A 230 -14.29 1.96 -4.45
C LEU A 230 -15.55 1.47 -5.18
N ASN A 231 -16.34 2.38 -5.77
CA ASN A 231 -17.48 1.99 -6.58
C ASN A 231 -17.06 1.22 -7.85
N ALA A 232 -15.99 1.64 -8.52
CA ALA A 232 -15.45 0.92 -9.68
C ALA A 232 -14.94 -0.49 -9.29
N LEU A 233 -14.32 -0.63 -8.12
CA LEU A 233 -13.90 -1.93 -7.58
C LEU A 233 -15.09 -2.84 -7.27
N ARG A 234 -16.14 -2.30 -6.68
CA ARG A 234 -17.37 -3.04 -6.38
C ARG A 234 -18.07 -3.51 -7.66
N GLN A 235 -18.11 -2.69 -8.71
CA GLN A 235 -18.68 -3.07 -10.01
C GLN A 235 -17.93 -4.25 -10.66
N ARG A 236 -16.67 -4.51 -10.28
CA ARG A 236 -15.91 -5.69 -10.70
C ARG A 236 -16.20 -6.95 -9.86
N GLY A 237 -17.07 -6.84 -8.86
CA GLY A 237 -17.42 -7.95 -7.97
C GLY A 237 -16.37 -8.24 -6.88
N LEU A 238 -15.48 -7.28 -6.59
CA LEU A 238 -14.50 -7.40 -5.50
C LEU A 238 -15.16 -7.13 -4.15
N SER A 239 -14.82 -7.94 -3.16
CA SER A 239 -15.21 -7.73 -1.76
C SER A 239 -14.31 -6.67 -1.14
N LEU A 240 -14.91 -5.61 -0.58
CA LEU A 240 -14.16 -4.52 0.05
C LEU A 240 -14.28 -4.67 1.57
N VAL A 241 -13.15 -4.58 2.26
CA VAL A 241 -13.08 -4.63 3.73
C VAL A 241 -12.40 -3.36 4.23
N LEU A 242 -12.99 -2.70 5.23
CA LEU A 242 -12.36 -1.58 5.93
C LEU A 242 -11.69 -2.10 7.20
N LEU A 243 -10.38 -1.88 7.33
CA LEU A 243 -9.61 -2.16 8.53
C LEU A 243 -9.19 -0.84 9.18
N THR A 244 -9.58 -0.59 10.42
CA THR A 244 -9.25 0.67 11.08
C THR A 244 -9.09 0.51 12.59
N GLY A 245 -8.20 1.30 13.19
CA GLY A 245 -8.05 1.42 14.64
C GLY A 245 -9.03 2.39 15.30
N GLU A 246 -9.97 2.93 14.53
CA GLU A 246 -10.97 3.88 14.99
C GLU A 246 -12.15 3.16 15.65
N THR A 247 -12.92 3.91 16.43
CA THR A 247 -14.06 3.34 17.16
C THR A 247 -15.07 2.66 16.23
N LYS A 248 -15.70 1.59 16.69
CA LYS A 248 -16.78 0.91 15.97
C LYS A 248 -17.84 1.84 15.39
N ARG A 249 -18.22 2.91 16.10
CA ARG A 249 -19.22 3.87 15.62
C ARG A 249 -18.73 4.64 14.40
N LEU A 250 -17.50 5.16 14.47
CA LEU A 250 -16.88 5.91 13.39
C LEU A 250 -16.59 5.03 12.18
N ALA A 251 -16.01 3.85 12.40
CA ALA A 251 -15.74 2.88 11.35
C ALA A 251 -17.02 2.49 10.58
N ASN A 252 -18.13 2.25 11.28
CA ASN A 252 -19.41 1.96 10.65
C ASN A 252 -20.01 3.16 9.91
N ALA A 253 -19.81 4.39 10.40
CA ALA A 253 -20.22 5.60 9.69
C ALA A 253 -19.44 5.74 8.36
N THR A 254 -18.11 5.56 8.39
CA THR A 254 -17.27 5.53 7.20
C THR A 254 -17.66 4.41 6.24
N GLY A 255 -17.91 3.20 6.77
CA GLY A 255 -18.37 2.07 5.96
C GLY A 255 -19.69 2.35 5.25
N LYS A 256 -20.66 2.98 5.93
CA LYS A 256 -21.92 3.40 5.29
C LYS A 256 -21.70 4.45 4.20
N GLU A 257 -20.88 5.45 4.45
CA GLU A 257 -20.61 6.52 3.49
C GLU A 257 -19.88 6.02 2.23
N LEU A 258 -18.93 5.11 2.40
CA LEU A 258 -18.18 4.48 1.32
C LEU A 258 -18.87 3.24 0.72
N HIS A 259 -20.01 2.84 1.30
CA HIS A 259 -20.76 1.64 0.95
C HIS A 259 -19.91 0.35 1.04
N ILE A 260 -19.08 0.26 2.07
CA ILE A 260 -18.29 -0.92 2.42
C ILE A 260 -19.08 -1.72 3.47
N ALA A 261 -19.39 -2.97 3.14
CA ALA A 261 -20.23 -3.82 4.00
C ALA A 261 -19.45 -4.47 5.15
N ASP A 262 -18.20 -4.88 4.93
CA ASP A 262 -17.37 -5.50 5.96
C ASP A 262 -16.43 -4.45 6.57
N VAL A 263 -16.63 -4.18 7.86
CA VAL A 263 -15.87 -3.18 8.62
C VAL A 263 -15.33 -3.82 9.89
N ARG A 264 -14.01 -3.73 10.08
CA ARG A 264 -13.29 -4.18 11.26
C ARG A 264 -12.69 -2.94 11.94
N SER A 265 -13.12 -2.69 13.17
CA SER A 265 -12.79 -1.49 13.96
C SER A 265 -11.98 -1.86 15.20
N ASP A 266 -11.50 -0.84 15.91
CA ASP A 266 -10.78 -1.01 17.19
C ASP A 266 -9.54 -1.92 17.06
N LEU A 267 -8.90 -1.90 15.90
CA LEU A 267 -7.73 -2.73 15.59
C LEU A 267 -6.41 -2.01 15.88
N THR A 268 -5.49 -2.70 16.54
CA THR A 268 -4.06 -2.33 16.49
C THR A 268 -3.44 -2.76 15.16
N GLU A 269 -2.21 -2.33 14.87
CA GLU A 269 -1.47 -2.79 13.68
C GLU A 269 -1.32 -4.32 13.62
N MET A 270 -1.10 -4.95 14.78
CA MET A 270 -1.01 -6.41 14.87
C MET A 270 -2.37 -7.08 14.69
N ASP A 271 -3.46 -6.44 15.11
CA ASP A 271 -4.81 -6.96 14.90
C ASP A 271 -5.24 -6.84 13.43
N LYS A 272 -4.87 -5.76 12.72
CA LYS A 272 -5.07 -5.66 11.26
C LYS A 272 -4.42 -6.83 10.53
N ALA A 273 -3.18 -7.16 10.87
CA ALA A 273 -2.50 -8.34 10.32
C ALA A 273 -3.22 -9.65 10.66
N ARG A 274 -3.77 -9.78 11.87
CA ARG A 274 -4.56 -10.96 12.29
C ARG A 274 -5.86 -11.09 11.49
N GLU A 275 -6.57 -9.99 11.24
CA GLU A 275 -7.79 -9.98 10.44
C GLU A 275 -7.51 -10.39 8.98
N ILE A 276 -6.39 -9.95 8.40
CA ILE A 276 -5.96 -10.39 7.06
C ILE A 276 -5.74 -11.91 7.03
N ARG A 277 -5.07 -12.48 8.04
CA ARG A 277 -4.89 -13.94 8.14
C ARG A 277 -6.23 -14.67 8.28
N LEU A 278 -7.18 -14.09 9.00
CA LEU A 278 -8.51 -14.67 9.14
C LEU A 278 -9.24 -14.72 7.79
N LEU A 279 -9.17 -13.65 7.00
CA LEU A 279 -9.73 -13.63 5.64
C LEU A 279 -9.05 -14.68 4.75
N GLN A 280 -7.72 -14.76 4.78
CA GLN A 280 -6.95 -15.77 4.04
C GLN A 280 -7.31 -17.20 4.44
N SER A 281 -7.51 -17.46 5.74
CA SER A 281 -7.90 -18.78 6.24
C SER A 281 -9.29 -19.25 5.74
N ARG A 282 -10.15 -18.29 5.34
CA ARG A 282 -11.45 -18.56 4.72
C ARG A 282 -11.35 -18.80 3.21
N GLY A 283 -10.14 -18.78 2.65
CA GLY A 283 -9.87 -19.02 1.24
C GLY A 283 -9.88 -17.76 0.37
N ALA A 284 -10.00 -16.57 0.96
CA ALA A 284 -9.87 -15.31 0.23
C ALA A 284 -8.40 -15.04 -0.12
N ILE A 285 -8.15 -14.48 -1.29
CA ILE A 285 -6.88 -13.91 -1.72
C ILE A 285 -6.98 -12.40 -1.49
N VAL A 286 -6.19 -11.90 -0.54
CA VAL A 286 -6.36 -10.57 0.04
C VAL A 286 -5.28 -9.62 -0.48
N ALA A 287 -5.70 -8.52 -1.09
CA ALA A 287 -4.83 -7.37 -1.32
C ALA A 287 -5.06 -6.32 -0.21
N MET A 288 -3.99 -5.82 0.40
CA MET A 288 -4.06 -4.73 1.38
C MET A 288 -3.61 -3.42 0.71
N VAL A 289 -4.39 -2.36 0.89
CA VAL A 289 -4.08 -1.00 0.43
C VAL A 289 -3.94 -0.09 1.65
N GLY A 290 -2.76 0.49 1.83
CA GLY A 290 -2.47 1.31 3.01
C GLY A 290 -1.15 2.07 2.90
N ASP A 291 -0.81 2.77 3.97
CA ASP A 291 0.46 3.48 4.10
C ASP A 291 1.61 2.47 4.29
N PRO A 292 2.66 2.48 3.45
CA PRO A 292 3.81 1.59 3.61
C PRO A 292 4.54 1.71 4.96
N ILE A 293 4.42 2.86 5.62
CA ILE A 293 5.07 3.16 6.90
C ILE A 293 4.19 2.71 8.05
N ALA A 294 2.93 3.17 8.10
CA ALA A 294 2.03 2.90 9.22
C ALA A 294 1.44 1.47 9.18
N ASP A 295 1.07 0.97 8.01
CA ASP A 295 0.35 -0.31 7.84
C ASP A 295 1.27 -1.48 7.48
N GLN A 296 2.56 -1.39 7.80
CA GLN A 296 3.60 -2.33 7.36
C GLN A 296 3.27 -3.80 7.71
N ALA A 297 2.78 -4.05 8.93
CA ALA A 297 2.45 -5.40 9.39
C ALA A 297 1.29 -6.02 8.59
N ALA A 298 0.28 -5.22 8.27
CA ALA A 298 -0.86 -5.62 7.46
C ALA A 298 -0.45 -5.87 6.00
N LEU A 299 0.31 -4.94 5.40
CA LEU A 299 0.79 -5.05 4.02
C LEU A 299 1.71 -6.27 3.81
N ARG A 300 2.57 -6.60 4.78
CA ARG A 300 3.41 -7.82 4.74
C ARG A 300 2.63 -9.12 4.85
N THR A 301 1.47 -9.08 5.51
CA THR A 301 0.67 -10.28 5.79
C THR A 301 -0.29 -10.60 4.64
N ALA A 302 -0.73 -9.58 3.90
CA ALA A 302 -1.56 -9.74 2.71
C ALA A 302 -0.87 -10.56 1.63
N ASP A 303 -1.65 -11.20 0.76
CA ASP A 303 -1.11 -11.86 -0.43
C ASP A 303 -0.42 -10.84 -1.34
N ILE A 304 -0.97 -9.62 -1.38
CA ILE A 304 -0.42 -8.50 -2.15
C ILE A 304 -0.48 -7.23 -1.30
N GLY A 305 0.68 -6.63 -1.03
CA GLY A 305 0.79 -5.33 -0.39
C GLY A 305 0.82 -4.20 -1.42
N ILE A 306 -0.19 -3.33 -1.39
CA ILE A 306 -0.27 -2.13 -2.25
C ILE A 306 -0.05 -0.89 -1.39
N GLY A 307 1.12 -0.28 -1.54
CA GLY A 307 1.44 0.99 -0.89
C GLY A 307 0.74 2.16 -1.56
N CYS A 308 -0.05 2.89 -0.80
CA CYS A 308 -0.61 4.17 -1.19
C CYS A 308 0.11 5.26 -0.40
N PRO A 309 0.62 6.33 -1.04
CA PRO A 309 1.22 7.43 -0.31
C PRO A 309 0.16 8.06 0.60
N SER A 310 0.50 8.14 1.89
CA SER A 310 -0.34 8.73 2.91
C SER A 310 -0.21 10.23 2.88
N THR A 311 -1.34 10.96 2.97
CA THR A 311 -1.28 12.42 3.15
C THR A 311 -0.98 12.81 4.59
N LEU A 312 -1.09 11.88 5.54
CA LEU A 312 -0.79 12.13 6.95
C LEU A 312 0.71 12.21 7.22
N VAL A 313 1.52 11.59 6.36
CA VAL A 313 2.97 11.68 6.40
C VAL A 313 3.39 12.67 5.34
N LYS A 314 3.63 13.91 5.74
CA LYS A 314 4.34 14.86 4.88
C LYS A 314 5.72 14.26 4.62
N PRO A 315 6.15 14.09 3.34
CA PRO A 315 7.50 13.60 3.09
C PRO A 315 8.50 14.48 3.86
N PRO A 316 9.59 13.90 4.40
CA PRO A 316 10.69 14.71 4.90
C PRO A 316 10.99 15.75 3.83
N ALA A 317 11.10 17.02 4.21
CA ALA A 317 11.44 18.10 3.32
C ALA A 317 12.88 17.94 2.80
N GLU A 318 13.15 16.89 2.03
CA GLU A 318 14.31 16.80 1.16
C GLU A 318 13.91 17.54 -0.12
N ALA A 319 14.50 18.73 -0.29
CA ALA A 319 14.35 19.67 -1.40
C ALA A 319 13.32 20.81 -1.26
N ALA A 320 13.06 21.30 -0.04
CA ALA A 320 12.98 22.75 0.10
C ALA A 320 14.42 23.24 0.17
N ALA A 321 14.94 23.71 -0.96
CA ALA A 321 16.19 24.43 -1.02
C ALA A 321 16.21 25.50 0.09
N GLU A 322 17.39 25.70 0.66
CA GLU A 322 17.73 26.78 1.59
C GLU A 322 17.12 28.12 1.13
N GLU A 323 15.93 28.44 1.62
CA GLU A 323 15.51 29.82 1.81
C GLU A 323 15.66 30.09 3.29
N THR A 324 16.88 30.50 3.64
CA THR A 324 17.17 31.24 4.85
C THR A 324 16.34 32.51 4.82
N GLU A 325 15.06 32.41 5.20
CA GLU A 325 14.26 33.56 5.52
C GLU A 325 14.85 34.13 6.82
N THR A 326 15.82 35.03 6.67
CA THR A 326 16.40 35.80 7.77
C THR A 326 15.28 36.56 8.44
N ASP A 327 14.77 36.01 9.54
CA ASP A 327 13.88 36.68 10.47
C ASP A 327 14.49 38.06 10.83
N PRO A 328 13.89 39.17 10.39
CA PRO A 328 14.44 40.51 10.60
C PRO A 328 14.52 40.87 12.08
N LEU A 329 13.68 40.24 12.93
CA LEU A 329 13.70 40.45 14.37
C LEU A 329 14.96 39.85 15.02
N ARG A 330 15.45 38.73 14.47
CA ARG A 330 16.67 38.05 14.95
C ARG A 330 17.93 38.86 14.63
N ALA A 331 17.93 39.61 13.53
CA ALA A 331 19.01 40.53 13.17
C ALA A 331 19.04 41.80 14.04
N GLU A 332 17.88 42.27 14.52
CA GLU A 332 17.80 43.39 15.47
C GLU A 332 18.20 42.98 16.89
N LEU A 333 17.81 41.78 17.34
CA LEU A 333 18.12 41.28 18.69
C LEU A 333 19.62 40.98 18.92
N LEU A 334 20.41 40.83 17.85
CA LEU A 334 21.85 40.62 17.91
C LEU A 334 22.67 41.93 17.88
N LYS A 335 22.03 43.10 17.77
CA LYS A 335 22.72 44.40 17.90
C LYS A 335 22.82 44.78 19.37
N GLY A 336 24.04 44.77 19.89
CA GLY A 336 24.35 45.41 21.17
C GLY A 336 24.19 46.94 21.10
N PRO A 337 24.24 47.64 22.25
CA PRO A 337 23.94 49.09 22.37
C PRO A 337 24.73 50.01 21.43
N ASP A 338 25.90 49.56 20.95
CA ASP A 338 26.85 50.37 20.17
C ASP A 338 26.91 50.02 18.67
N GLY A 339 25.94 49.25 18.14
CA GLY A 339 25.78 49.05 16.68
C GLY A 339 26.90 48.26 15.99
N THR A 340 27.83 47.65 16.73
CA THR A 340 28.78 46.67 16.23
C THR A 340 28.24 45.26 16.46
N ALA A 341 28.38 44.38 15.47
CA ALA A 341 27.95 42.99 15.55
C ALA A 341 28.68 42.32 16.73
N ALA A 342 27.92 41.84 17.72
CA ALA A 342 28.47 41.05 18.80
C ALA A 342 29.14 39.81 18.18
N ALA A 343 30.45 39.66 18.40
CA ALA A 343 31.14 38.42 18.09
C ALA A 343 30.40 37.30 18.82
N ALA A 344 29.96 36.28 18.08
CA ALA A 344 29.29 35.13 18.65
C ALA A 344 30.22 34.52 19.71
N GLU A 345 29.89 34.74 20.99
CA GLU A 345 30.46 33.94 22.06
C GLU A 345 30.13 32.49 21.73
N VAL A 346 31.18 31.68 21.60
CA VAL A 346 31.09 30.23 21.45
C VAL A 346 30.47 29.73 22.74
N VAL A 347 29.15 29.63 22.78
CA VAL A 347 28.44 28.95 23.87
C VAL A 347 28.91 27.51 23.80
N GLU A 348 29.72 27.14 24.77
CA GLU A 348 30.18 25.77 24.95
C GLU A 348 28.92 24.87 25.02
N PRO A 349 28.81 23.86 24.15
CA PRO A 349 27.61 23.04 24.10
C PRO A 349 27.39 22.42 25.48
N LEU A 350 26.18 22.56 26.01
CA LEU A 350 25.77 22.05 27.33
C LEU A 350 25.92 20.52 27.47
N ILE A 351 26.25 19.84 26.38
CA ILE A 351 26.40 18.40 26.29
C ILE A 351 27.75 18.12 25.59
N PRO A 352 28.61 17.27 26.17
CA PRO A 352 29.84 16.81 25.53
C PRO A 352 29.56 16.25 24.12
N PRO A 353 30.46 16.45 23.14
CA PRO A 353 30.23 16.03 21.75
C PRO A 353 29.99 14.52 21.60
N GLU A 354 30.52 13.70 22.51
CA GLU A 354 30.30 12.25 22.55
C GLU A 354 28.86 11.89 22.95
N ASP A 355 28.28 12.64 23.90
CA ASP A 355 26.90 12.45 24.35
C ASP A 355 25.90 12.98 23.31
N ALA A 356 26.22 14.09 22.65
CA ALA A 356 25.43 14.59 21.52
C ALA A 356 25.40 13.56 20.37
N ALA A 357 26.56 12.98 20.03
CA ALA A 357 26.64 11.90 19.06
C ALA A 357 25.89 10.63 19.51
N TYR A 358 25.84 10.34 20.81
CA TYR A 358 25.03 9.24 21.37
C TYR A 358 23.53 9.50 21.19
N PHE A 359 23.02 10.70 21.50
CA PHE A 359 21.62 11.06 21.29
C PHE A 359 21.25 11.14 19.80
N GLU A 360 22.14 11.63 18.95
CA GLU A 360 21.99 11.59 17.48
C GLU A 360 22.00 10.14 16.94
N ALA A 361 22.87 9.28 17.47
CA ALA A 361 22.91 7.87 17.12
C ALA A 361 21.67 7.13 17.65
N GLN A 362 21.11 7.54 18.79
CA GLN A 362 19.91 6.95 19.37
C GLN A 362 18.64 7.41 18.67
N THR A 363 18.54 8.67 18.26
CA THR A 363 17.50 9.17 17.36
C THR A 363 17.61 8.52 15.98
N ARG A 364 18.81 8.37 15.43
CA ARG A 364 19.05 7.57 14.20
C ARG A 364 18.78 6.08 14.38
N ARG A 365 18.96 5.49 15.57
CA ARG A 365 18.58 4.09 15.87
C ARG A 365 17.08 3.92 16.01
N ASN A 366 16.39 4.90 16.59
CA ASN A 366 14.93 4.92 16.68
C ASN A 366 14.30 5.15 15.30
N GLN A 367 14.89 6.01 14.46
CA GLN A 367 14.53 6.15 13.04
C GLN A 367 14.94 4.92 12.23
N GLY A 368 16.08 4.30 12.54
CA GLY A 368 16.61 3.10 11.88
C GLY A 368 15.86 1.80 12.21
N LYS A 369 14.88 1.83 13.12
CA LYS A 369 13.90 0.74 13.30
C LYS A 369 12.74 0.81 12.30
N ILE A 370 12.61 1.88 11.53
CA ILE A 370 11.75 1.93 10.35
C ILE A 370 12.46 1.12 9.26
N GLU A 371 12.27 -0.20 9.26
CA GLU A 371 12.64 -1.01 8.09
C GLU A 371 11.95 -0.39 6.86
N ASN A 372 12.72 0.01 5.85
CA ASN A 372 12.21 0.45 4.55
C ASN A 372 11.48 -0.71 3.88
N TYR A 373 10.24 -0.94 4.29
CA TYR A 373 9.37 -1.91 3.65
C TYR A 373 8.98 -1.37 2.28
N VAL A 374 9.40 -2.10 1.27
CA VAL A 374 9.00 -1.83 -0.11
C VAL A 374 7.74 -2.65 -0.36
N PRO A 375 6.58 -2.01 -0.63
CA PRO A 375 5.37 -2.72 -0.98
C PRO A 375 5.56 -3.46 -2.32
N ASP A 376 4.76 -4.50 -2.55
CA ASP A 376 4.79 -5.27 -3.80
C ASP A 376 4.46 -4.37 -5.00
N ILE A 377 3.52 -3.45 -4.78
CA ILE A 377 3.08 -2.42 -5.72
C ILE A 377 2.98 -1.09 -4.96
N ALA A 378 3.56 -0.02 -5.50
CA ALA A 378 3.43 1.34 -4.97
C ALA A 378 2.66 2.22 -5.96
N LEU A 379 1.70 2.98 -5.45
CA LEU A 379 0.94 3.98 -6.20
C LEU A 379 1.62 5.36 -6.09
N ASP A 380 1.42 6.22 -7.08
CA ASP A 380 1.84 7.63 -7.02
C ASP A 380 0.91 8.45 -6.12
N SER A 381 1.20 9.76 -5.99
CA SER A 381 0.40 10.71 -5.21
C SER A 381 -1.05 10.85 -5.65
N VAL A 382 -1.42 10.37 -6.86
CA VAL A 382 -2.83 10.32 -7.30
C VAL A 382 -3.62 9.31 -6.46
N GLY A 383 -2.97 8.26 -5.94
CA GLY A 383 -3.54 7.33 -4.98
C GLY A 383 -4.55 6.35 -5.59
N LEU A 384 -5.72 6.21 -4.97
CA LEU A 384 -6.71 5.16 -5.27
C LEU A 384 -7.23 5.07 -6.72
N PRO A 385 -7.35 6.15 -7.52
CA PRO A 385 -7.68 6.02 -8.94
C PRO A 385 -6.69 5.12 -9.70
N ARG A 386 -5.40 5.12 -9.31
CA ARG A 386 -4.39 4.25 -9.92
C ARG A 386 -4.59 2.79 -9.62
N LEU A 387 -5.24 2.45 -8.51
CA LEU A 387 -5.62 1.08 -8.20
C LEU A 387 -6.60 0.53 -9.24
N VAL A 388 -7.52 1.36 -9.73
CA VAL A 388 -8.45 0.98 -10.80
C VAL A 388 -7.67 0.77 -12.11
N THR A 389 -6.79 1.70 -12.46
CA THR A 389 -5.90 1.58 -13.64
C THR A 389 -5.02 0.32 -13.59
N LEU A 390 -4.50 -0.02 -12.40
CA LEU A 390 -3.72 -1.22 -12.16
C LEU A 390 -4.51 -2.49 -12.49
N LEU A 391 -5.76 -2.56 -12.01
CA LEU A 391 -6.65 -3.69 -12.27
C LEU A 391 -7.04 -3.78 -13.75
N ASP A 392 -7.31 -2.64 -14.40
CA ASP A 392 -7.56 -2.58 -15.85
C ASP A 392 -6.39 -3.08 -16.68
N ALA A 393 -5.19 -2.63 -16.36
CA ALA A 393 -3.97 -3.09 -17.01
C ALA A 393 -3.77 -4.60 -16.81
N GLY A 394 -4.07 -5.11 -15.62
CA GLY A 394 -4.05 -6.53 -15.30
C GLY A 394 -5.08 -7.33 -16.13
N GLU A 395 -6.32 -6.86 -16.24
CA GLU A 395 -7.37 -7.53 -17.01
C GLU A 395 -7.04 -7.56 -18.50
N ALA A 396 -6.62 -6.43 -19.06
CA ALA A 396 -6.17 -6.35 -20.45
C ALA A 396 -5.00 -7.31 -20.73
N ALA A 397 -4.06 -7.42 -19.79
CA ALA A 397 -2.97 -8.38 -19.88
C ALA A 397 -3.45 -9.83 -19.85
N ARG A 398 -4.42 -10.16 -18.99
CA ARG A 398 -5.02 -11.50 -18.91
C ARG A 398 -5.69 -11.88 -20.24
N VAL A 399 -6.43 -10.96 -20.85
CA VAL A 399 -7.07 -11.19 -22.15
C VAL A 399 -6.02 -11.46 -23.23
N ARG A 400 -4.97 -10.64 -23.32
CA ARG A 400 -3.85 -10.85 -24.27
C ARG A 400 -3.14 -12.19 -24.03
N ALA A 401 -2.88 -12.53 -22.77
CA ALA A 401 -2.25 -13.80 -22.41
C ALA A 401 -3.11 -15.00 -22.82
N ARG A 402 -4.44 -14.92 -22.64
CA ARG A 402 -5.37 -15.97 -23.07
C ARG A 402 -5.39 -16.12 -24.59
N GLN A 403 -5.42 -15.02 -25.34
CA GLN A 403 -5.36 -15.04 -26.81
C GLN A 403 -4.06 -15.68 -27.31
N ASN A 404 -2.91 -15.27 -26.76
CA ASN A 404 -1.62 -15.83 -27.15
C ASN A 404 -1.50 -17.32 -26.76
N THR A 405 -2.09 -17.72 -25.63
CA THR A 405 -2.16 -19.14 -25.23
C THR A 405 -2.96 -19.97 -26.24
N TRP A 406 -4.09 -19.46 -26.73
CA TRP A 406 -4.86 -20.11 -27.80
C TRP A 406 -4.08 -20.22 -29.11
N LEU A 407 -3.37 -19.16 -29.51
CA LEU A 407 -2.51 -19.19 -30.70
C LEU A 407 -1.39 -20.24 -30.57
N THR A 408 -0.74 -20.32 -29.41
CA THR A 408 0.27 -21.36 -29.15
C THR A 408 -0.34 -22.76 -29.19
N ALA A 409 -1.52 -22.95 -28.58
CA ALA A 409 -2.19 -24.25 -28.58
C ALA A 409 -2.56 -24.69 -30.00
N LEU A 410 -3.06 -23.76 -30.83
CA LEU A 410 -3.36 -24.02 -32.24
C LEU A 410 -2.10 -24.37 -33.04
N PHE A 411 -1.01 -23.64 -32.82
CA PHE A 411 0.28 -23.92 -33.45
C PHE A 411 0.79 -25.32 -33.10
N ILE A 412 0.82 -25.68 -31.81
CA ILE A 412 1.28 -27.00 -31.36
C ILE A 412 0.38 -28.10 -31.95
N ALA A 413 -0.95 -27.92 -31.90
CA ALA A 413 -1.90 -28.92 -32.38
C ALA A 413 -1.82 -29.17 -33.89
N LEU A 414 -1.46 -28.14 -34.69
CA LEU A 414 -1.33 -28.27 -36.14
C LEU A 414 0.09 -28.69 -36.55
N CYS A 415 1.12 -28.00 -36.05
CA CYS A 415 2.49 -28.15 -36.54
C CYS A 415 3.18 -29.42 -36.01
N THR A 416 2.84 -29.89 -34.81
CA THR A 416 3.47 -31.10 -34.23
C THR A 416 3.13 -32.36 -35.04
N PRO A 417 1.85 -32.67 -35.34
CA PRO A 417 1.52 -33.83 -36.16
C PRO A 417 1.97 -33.69 -37.63
N THR A 418 2.00 -32.48 -38.21
CA THR A 418 2.57 -32.29 -39.55
C THR A 418 4.08 -32.51 -39.58
N ALA A 419 4.81 -32.03 -38.56
CA ALA A 419 6.26 -32.22 -38.46
C ALA A 419 6.62 -33.70 -38.23
N ALA A 420 5.76 -34.43 -37.51
CA ALA A 420 5.93 -35.87 -37.29
C ALA A 420 5.54 -36.73 -38.51
N GLY A 421 5.00 -36.13 -39.59
CA GLY A 421 4.55 -36.86 -40.78
C GLY A 421 3.26 -37.66 -40.57
N VAL A 422 2.48 -37.35 -39.53
CA VAL A 422 1.23 -38.05 -39.19
C VAL A 422 0.05 -37.53 -40.04
N LEU A 423 0.11 -36.27 -40.46
CA LEU A 423 -0.92 -35.66 -41.30
C LEU A 423 -0.58 -35.87 -42.79
N PRO A 424 -1.50 -36.41 -43.60
CA PRO A 424 -1.26 -36.77 -45.02
C PRO A 424 -1.23 -35.53 -45.95
N LEU A 425 -0.91 -34.35 -45.43
CA LEU A 425 -0.83 -33.11 -46.20
C LEU A 425 0.44 -33.02 -47.07
N PHE A 426 1.45 -33.83 -46.74
CA PHE A 426 2.72 -33.93 -47.44
C PHE A 426 3.12 -35.41 -47.51
N ASP A 427 3.82 -35.83 -48.57
CA ASP A 427 4.42 -37.17 -48.70
C ASP A 427 5.61 -37.31 -47.73
N GLY A 428 5.33 -37.33 -46.42
CA GLY A 428 6.32 -37.47 -45.36
C GLY A 428 6.37 -36.30 -44.36
N PRO A 429 7.34 -36.33 -43.42
CA PRO A 429 7.50 -35.33 -42.38
C PRO A 429 7.88 -33.95 -42.94
N LEU A 430 7.28 -32.89 -42.39
CA LEU A 430 7.55 -31.53 -42.83
C LEU A 430 9.01 -31.13 -42.51
N PRO A 431 9.77 -30.56 -43.47
CA PRO A 431 11.14 -30.15 -43.21
C PRO A 431 11.23 -29.09 -42.10
N TYR A 432 12.23 -29.21 -41.24
CA TYR A 432 12.42 -28.31 -40.09
C TYR A 432 12.47 -26.80 -40.44
N PRO A 433 12.97 -26.33 -41.61
CA PRO A 433 12.99 -24.90 -41.94
C PRO A 433 11.59 -24.31 -42.06
N TRP A 434 10.61 -25.08 -42.55
CA TRP A 434 9.22 -24.66 -42.64
C TRP A 434 8.58 -24.53 -41.26
N VAL A 435 8.86 -25.48 -40.37
CA VAL A 435 8.42 -25.43 -38.97
C VAL A 435 9.04 -24.23 -38.26
N ALA A 436 10.33 -23.97 -38.47
CA ALA A 436 11.03 -22.82 -37.90
C ALA A 436 10.44 -21.49 -38.40
N GLY A 437 10.11 -21.39 -39.70
CA GLY A 437 9.44 -20.22 -40.27
C GLY A 437 8.04 -20.00 -39.67
N ALA A 438 7.24 -21.06 -39.54
CA ALA A 438 5.92 -20.99 -38.91
C ALA A 438 6.01 -20.58 -37.43
N LEU A 439 6.97 -21.15 -36.69
CA LEU A 439 7.27 -20.78 -35.30
C LEU A 439 7.61 -19.29 -35.19
N ALA A 440 8.51 -18.79 -36.05
CA ALA A 440 8.89 -17.38 -36.08
C ALA A 440 7.70 -16.46 -36.39
N ALA A 441 6.82 -16.86 -37.32
CA ALA A 441 5.61 -16.12 -37.64
C ALA A 441 4.64 -16.05 -36.45
N VAL A 442 4.40 -17.18 -35.76
CA VAL A 442 3.54 -17.21 -34.56
C VAL A 442 4.11 -16.36 -33.44
N VAL A 443 5.41 -16.46 -33.18
CA VAL A 443 6.09 -15.63 -32.18
C VAL A 443 5.98 -14.14 -32.56
N GLY A 444 6.13 -13.79 -33.84
CA GLY A 444 5.95 -12.43 -34.34
C GLY A 444 4.53 -11.89 -34.11
N VAL A 445 3.50 -12.67 -34.45
CA VAL A 445 2.10 -12.30 -34.21
C VAL A 445 1.81 -12.14 -32.72
N GLN A 446 2.30 -13.05 -31.89
CA GLN A 446 2.15 -12.97 -30.43
C GLN A 446 2.86 -11.74 -29.86
N ALA A 447 4.02 -11.39 -30.38
CA ALA A 447 4.76 -10.18 -29.99
C ALA A 447 3.98 -8.91 -30.35
N VAL A 448 3.41 -8.84 -31.56
CA VAL A 448 2.54 -7.73 -31.97
C VAL A 448 1.32 -7.63 -31.08
N ASN A 449 0.64 -8.75 -30.78
CA ASN A 449 -0.54 -8.75 -29.89
C ASN A 449 -0.17 -8.37 -28.44
N ALA A 450 0.96 -8.88 -27.96
CA ALA A 450 1.49 -8.55 -26.64
C ALA A 450 1.85 -7.06 -26.53
N LEU A 451 2.30 -6.43 -27.62
CA LEU A 451 2.75 -5.03 -27.71
C LEU A 451 1.71 -4.08 -28.33
N ARG A 452 0.49 -4.54 -28.62
CA ARG A 452 -0.59 -3.71 -29.16
C ARG A 452 -1.13 -2.74 -28.12
N LYS A 453 -1.26 -1.44 -28.48
CA LYS A 453 -1.82 -0.36 -27.65
C LYS A 453 -3.06 -0.80 -26.89
#